data_AF-A0AAD7X1D6-F1
#
_entry.id   AF-A0AAD7X1D6-F1
#
_cell.length_a   1.000
_cell.length_b   1.000
_cell.length_c   1.000
_cell.angle_alpha   90.00
_cell.angle_beta   90.00
_cell.angle_gamma   90.00
#
_symmetry.space_group_name_H-M   'P 1'
#
loop_
_entity.id
_entity.type
_entity.pdbx_description
1 polymer ?
#
loop_
_entity_poly.entity_id
_entity_poly.type
_entity_poly.pdbx_seq_one_letter_code
_entity_poly.pdbx_strand_id
1 'polypeptide(L)' 'VLRHPHAITIFEDFVYWTDRYVNRVIRAHKWNGQNQTVMLYNLPQPMGLVAMHPVRQPG' A
#
# COMPACT_ATOMS: atom_id res chain seq x y z
N VAL A 1 5.12 -10.48 8.16
CA VAL A 1 4.00 -10.42 9.13
C VAL A 1 3.47 -9.00 9.15
N LEU A 2 2.20 -8.82 8.82
CA LEU A 2 1.47 -7.55 8.92
C LEU A 2 1.12 -7.32 10.39
N ARG A 3 1.63 -6.26 11.03
CA ARG A 3 1.43 -6.06 12.48
C ARG A 3 0.48 -4.93 12.78
N HIS A 4 0.65 -3.76 12.16
CA HIS A 4 -0.21 -2.61 12.40
C HIS A 4 -0.57 -1.89 11.09
N PRO A 5 -1.39 -2.52 10.22
CA PRO A 5 -1.88 -1.87 9.03
C PRO A 5 -2.69 -0.62 9.39
N HIS A 6 -2.58 0.44 8.61
CA HIS A 6 -3.36 1.66 8.85
C HIS A 6 -4.15 2.11 7.61
N ALA A 7 -3.49 2.28 6.47
CA ALA A 7 -4.14 2.65 5.23
C ALA A 7 -3.91 1.58 4.16
N ILE A 8 -4.86 1.44 3.24
CA ILE A 8 -4.81 0.48 2.13
C ILE A 8 -5.39 1.12 0.88
N THR A 9 -4.79 0.83 -0.27
CA THR A 9 -5.34 1.19 -1.59
C THR A 9 -5.01 0.10 -2.60
N ILE A 10 -5.77 0.03 -3.69
CA ILE A 10 -5.58 -0.95 -4.77
C ILE A 10 -5.41 -0.18 -6.06
N PHE A 11 -4.43 -0.51 -6.88
CA PHE A 11 -4.31 0.02 -8.23
C PHE A 11 -3.77 -1.06 -9.16
N GLU A 12 -4.40 -1.18 -10.33
CA GLU A 12 -4.15 -2.29 -11.27
C GLU A 12 -4.18 -3.64 -10.55
N ASP A 13 -3.13 -4.45 -10.68
CA ASP A 13 -3.03 -5.80 -10.11
C ASP A 13 -2.43 -5.86 -8.71
N PHE A 14 -2.26 -4.70 -8.06
CA PHE A 14 -1.58 -4.62 -6.79
C PHE A 14 -2.43 -4.01 -5.69
N VAL A 15 -2.28 -4.57 -4.49
CA VAL A 15 -2.71 -3.97 -3.23
C VAL A 15 -1.49 -3.31 -2.58
N TYR A 16 -1.71 -2.13 -2.01
CA TYR A 16 -0.71 -1.34 -1.31
C TYR A 16 -1.24 -1.03 0.08
N TRP A 17 -0.39 -1.14 1.10
CA TRP A 17 -0.78 -0.79 2.46
C TRP A 17 0.36 -0.15 3.23
N THR A 18 0.01 0.65 4.23
CA THR A 18 0.97 1.14 5.22
C THR A 18 0.98 0.22 6.43
N ASP A 19 2.17 -0.06 6.97
CA ASP A 19 2.33 -0.73 8.26
C ASP A 19 3.12 0.16 9.22
N ARG A 20 2.47 0.56 10.32
CA ARG A 20 3.01 1.47 11.34
C ARG A 20 4.06 0.82 12.25
N TYR A 21 4.07 -0.51 12.35
CA TYR A 21 5.09 -1.21 13.13
C TYR A 21 6.45 -1.09 12.44
N VAL A 22 6.47 -1.28 11.12
CA VAL A 22 7.70 -1.27 10.31
C VAL A 22 7.95 0.07 9.61
N ASN A 23 7.03 1.03 9.70
CA ASN A 23 7.10 2.35 9.06
C ASN A 23 7.35 2.27 7.55
N ARG A 24 6.56 1.45 6.85
CA ARG A 24 6.71 1.17 5.41
C ARG A 24 5.40 1.23 4.66
N VAL A 25 5.50 1.52 3.37
CA VAL A 25 4.49 1.15 2.37
C VAL A 25 4.95 -0.15 1.71
N ILE A 26 4.06 -1.12 1.68
CA ILE A 26 4.32 -2.43 1.09
C ILE A 26 3.26 -2.66 -0.01
N ARG A 27 3.67 -3.35 -1.08
CA ARG A 27 2.80 -3.77 -2.17
C ARG A 27 2.85 -5.28 -2.32
N ALA A 28 1.76 -5.91 -2.72
CA ALA A 28 1.71 -7.28 -3.19
C ALA A 28 0.67 -7.44 -4.30
N HIS A 29 0.78 -8.49 -5.10
CA HIS A 29 -0.19 -8.81 -6.14
C HIS A 29 -1.54 -9.21 -5.50
N LYS A 30 -2.63 -8.58 -5.94
CA LYS A 30 -3.93 -8.59 -5.23
C LYS A 30 -4.59 -9.97 -5.18
N TRP A 31 -4.31 -10.84 -6.15
CA TRP A 31 -4.98 -12.14 -6.27
C TRP A 31 -4.30 -13.28 -5.53
N ASN A 32 -2.97 -13.22 -5.38
CA ASN A 32 -2.18 -14.34 -4.85
C ASN A 32 -1.21 -13.92 -3.72
N GLY A 33 -1.15 -12.62 -3.39
CA GLY A 33 -0.25 -12.08 -2.36
C GLY A 33 1.23 -12.16 -2.72
N GLN A 34 1.59 -12.59 -3.93
CA GLN A 34 2.98 -12.72 -4.37
C GLN A 34 3.58 -11.36 -4.76
N ASN A 35 4.87 -11.36 -5.06
CA ASN A 35 5.64 -10.15 -5.37
C ASN A 35 5.49 -9.07 -4.28
N GLN A 36 5.58 -9.51 -3.02
CA GLN A 36 5.61 -8.58 -1.92
C GLN A 36 6.87 -7.72 -1.99
N THR A 37 6.73 -6.40 -2.06
CA THR A 37 7.83 -5.46 -2.19
C THR A 37 7.63 -4.26 -1.27
N VAL A 38 8.70 -3.80 -0.63
CA VAL A 38 8.70 -2.54 0.12
C VAL A 38 8.83 -1.40 -0.88
N MET A 39 7.80 -0.56 -0.99
CA MET A 39 7.78 0.59 -1.91
C MET A 39 8.43 1.82 -1.28
N LEU A 40 8.18 2.05 0.01
CA LEU A 40 8.72 3.16 0.78
C LEU A 40 9.11 2.66 2.18
N TYR A 41 10.18 3.23 2.74
CA TYR A 41 10.70 2.92 4.06
C TYR A 41 10.93 4.20 4.87
N ASN A 42 11.07 4.06 6.20
CA ASN A 42 11.30 5.14 7.15
C ASN A 42 10.24 6.26 7.09
N LEU A 43 8.97 5.90 6.86
CA LEU A 43 7.86 6.86 6.89
C LEU A 43 7.44 7.13 8.33
N PRO A 44 7.58 8.36 8.86
CA PRO A 44 7.05 8.68 10.18
C PRO A 44 5.53 8.65 10.14
N GLN A 45 4.92 7.77 10.92
CA GLN A 45 3.46 7.64 11.07
C GLN A 45 2.71 7.60 9.72
N PRO A 46 2.83 6.51 8.94
CA PRO A 46 2.21 6.42 7.62
C PRO A 46 0.69 6.17 7.75
N MET A 47 -0.05 7.25 8.00
CA MET A 47 -1.48 7.27 8.34
C MET A 47 -2.41 7.35 7.11
N GLY A 48 -1.88 7.61 5.92
CA GLY A 48 -2.68 7.77 4.71
C GLY A 48 -2.04 7.08 3.52
N LEU A 49 -2.88 6.56 2.63
CA LEU A 49 -2.44 5.98 1.37
C LEU A 49 -3.56 6.09 0.33
N VAL A 50 -3.28 6.72 -0.81
CA VAL A 50 -4.23 6.87 -1.91
C VAL A 50 -3.51 6.63 -3.23
N ALA A 51 -4.13 5.88 -4.13
CA ALA A 51 -3.67 5.78 -5.51
C ALA A 51 -4.35 6.86 -6.34
N MET A 52 -3.56 7.83 -6.81
CA MET A 52 -4.02 8.91 -7.67
C MET A 52 -3.70 8.56 -9.12
N HIS A 53 -4.73 8.41 -9.95
CA HIS A 53 -4.60 8.14 -11.38
C HIS A 53 -5.87 8.61 -12.10
N PRO A 54 -5.79 9.22 -13.31
CA PRO A 54 -6.97 9.74 -14.02
C PRO A 54 -8.08 8.71 -14.22
N VAL A 55 -7.73 7.46 -14.54
CA VAL A 55 -8.72 6.36 -14.69
C VAL A 55 -9.49 6.06 -13.41
N ARG A 56 -8.98 6.45 -12.22
CA ARG A 56 -9.69 6.30 -10.94
C ARG A 56 -10.57 7.50 -10.58
N GLN A 57 -10.53 8.56 -11.38
CA GLN A 57 -11.28 9.80 -11.18
C GLN A 57 -12.00 10.13 -12.50
N PRO A 58 -12.92 9.26 -12.96
CA PRO A 58 -13.77 9.63 -14.09
C PRO A 58 -14.58 10.87 -13.70
N GLY A 59 -14.55 11.87 -14.57
CA GLY A 59 -15.32 13.10 -14.42
C GLY A 59 -16.82 12.88 -14.50
#